data_AF-A0A6N2V370-F1
#
_entry.id   AF-A0A6N2V370-F1
#
_cell.length_a   1.000
_cell.length_b   1.000
_cell.length_c   1.000
_cell.angle_alpha   90.00
_cell.angle_beta   90.00
_cell.angle_gamma   90.00
#
_symmetry.space_group_name_H-M   'P 1'
#
loop_
_entity.id
_entity.type
_entity.pdbx_description
1 polymer ?
#
loop_
_entity_poly.entity_id
_entity_poly.type
_entity_poly.pdbx_seq_one_letter_code
_entity_poly.pdbx_strand_id
1 'polypeptide(L)'
;MSGVHKYPTISFRISPRERDEIEAKIKASGMQKKDYFVRSCIYNKVCVVGKKEVIYQLVEELQLMQYNIAEILKQFEEQEILLSDEGLEQMKNDCLDMLKAIIWMLDGAKYLWQGTEKSPDSGNC
;
A
#
# COMPACT_ATOMS: atom_id res chain seq x y z
N MET A 1 13.99 6.05 -34.64
CA MET A 1 13.26 6.91 -33.68
C MET A 1 12.90 6.07 -32.46
N SER A 2 13.68 6.16 -31.39
CA SER A 2 13.41 5.55 -30.08
C SER A 2 12.42 6.43 -29.32
N GLY A 3 11.13 6.10 -29.38
CA GLY A 3 10.08 6.92 -28.77
C GLY A 3 8.65 6.50 -29.08
N VAL A 4 8.46 5.48 -29.93
CA VAL A 4 7.13 4.91 -30.18
C VAL A 4 6.84 3.87 -29.09
N HIS A 5 5.94 4.21 -28.16
CA HIS A 5 5.42 3.24 -27.21
C HIS A 5 4.73 2.10 -27.96
N LYS A 6 4.97 0.85 -27.53
CA LYS A 6 4.38 -0.35 -28.16
C LYS A 6 2.83 -0.36 -28.10
N TYR A 7 2.26 0.28 -27.08
CA TYR A 7 0.82 0.32 -26.82
C TYR A 7 0.37 1.73 -26.40
N PRO A 8 -0.93 2.07 -26.57
CA PRO A 8 -1.50 3.35 -26.12
C PRO A 8 -1.43 3.55 -24.60
N THR A 9 -1.37 4.82 -24.17
CA THR A 9 -1.38 5.20 -22.75
C THR A 9 -2.81 5.36 -22.22
N ILE A 10 -3.07 4.84 -21.02
CA ILE A 10 -4.29 5.10 -20.25
C ILE A 10 -3.92 6.03 -19.08
N SER A 11 -4.69 7.10 -18.89
CA SER A 11 -4.48 8.06 -17.80
C SER A 11 -5.72 8.18 -16.93
N PHE A 12 -5.50 8.26 -15.62
CA PHE A 12 -6.54 8.44 -14.61
C PHE A 12 -6.39 9.82 -13.96
N ARG A 13 -7.51 10.44 -13.62
CA ARG A 13 -7.53 11.65 -12.78
C ARG A 13 -7.97 11.22 -11.39
N ILE A 14 -7.11 11.47 -10.41
CA ILE A 14 -7.33 11.11 -9.02
C ILE A 14 -7.01 12.32 -8.14
N SER A 15 -7.76 12.45 -7.05
CA SER A 15 -7.48 13.38 -5.96
C SER A 15 -6.16 13.03 -5.26
N PRO A 16 -5.57 13.98 -4.51
CA PRO A 16 -4.39 13.68 -3.68
C PRO A 16 -4.63 12.52 -2.70
N ARG A 17 -5.80 12.48 -2.06
CA ARG A 17 -6.17 11.41 -1.12
C ARG A 17 -6.20 10.03 -1.77
N GLU A 18 -6.86 9.92 -2.94
CA GLU A 18 -6.90 8.66 -3.70
C GLU A 18 -5.51 8.23 -4.15
N ARG A 19 -4.62 9.18 -4.44
CA ARG A 19 -3.22 8.89 -4.77
C ARG A 19 -2.53 8.22 -3.58
N ASP A 20 -2.65 8.78 -2.38
CA ASP A 20 -1.99 8.26 -1.18
C ASP A 20 -2.47 6.82 -0.86
N GLU A 21 -3.79 6.59 -0.96
CA GLU A 21 -4.37 5.26 -0.80
C GLU A 21 -3.83 4.24 -1.82
N ILE A 22 -3.67 4.68 -3.09
CA ILE A 22 -3.11 3.84 -4.15
C ILE A 22 -1.62 3.54 -3.90
N GLU A 23 -0.83 4.53 -3.49
CA GLU A 23 0.59 4.32 -3.17
C GLU A 23 0.78 3.35 -2.00
N ALA A 24 -0.05 3.46 -0.95
CA ALA A 24 -0.03 2.53 0.17
C ALA A 24 -0.33 1.09 -0.29
N LYS A 25 -1.33 0.90 -1.18
CA LYS A 25 -1.65 -0.43 -1.75
C LYS A 25 -0.54 -0.96 -2.67
N ILE A 26 0.10 -0.11 -3.47
CA ILE A 26 1.25 -0.50 -4.29
C ILE A 26 2.37 -1.01 -3.38
N LYS A 27 2.70 -0.26 -2.33
CA LYS A 27 3.73 -0.64 -1.35
C LYS A 27 3.39 -1.95 -0.65
N ALA A 28 2.16 -2.10 -0.15
CA ALA A 28 1.69 -3.34 0.49
C ALA A 28 1.69 -4.55 -0.46
N SER A 29 1.40 -4.33 -1.74
CA SER A 29 1.40 -5.40 -2.74
C SER A 29 2.80 -5.90 -3.11
N GLY A 30 3.84 -5.09 -2.89
CA GLY A 30 5.20 -5.36 -3.36
C GLY A 30 5.35 -5.39 -4.89
N MET A 31 4.36 -4.92 -5.64
CA MET A 31 4.37 -4.89 -7.10
C MET A 31 4.99 -3.60 -7.63
N GLN A 32 5.53 -3.65 -8.86
CA GLN A 32 5.83 -2.41 -9.57
C GLN A 32 4.53 -1.66 -9.86
N LYS A 33 4.55 -0.33 -9.76
CA LYS A 33 3.39 0.55 -10.00
C LYS A 33 2.65 0.23 -11.31
N LYS A 34 3.38 -0.03 -12.39
CA LYS A 34 2.79 -0.42 -13.69
C LYS A 34 2.01 -1.74 -13.59
N ASP A 35 2.55 -2.74 -12.90
CA ASP A 35 1.97 -4.08 -12.79
C ASP A 35 0.76 -4.06 -11.86
N TYR A 36 0.84 -3.27 -10.78
CA TYR A 36 -0.28 -3.00 -9.89
C TYR A 36 -1.46 -2.41 -10.65
N PHE A 37 -1.25 -1.35 -11.45
CA PHE A 37 -2.33 -0.75 -12.22
C PHE A 37 -2.92 -1.70 -13.25
N VAL A 38 -2.08 -2.40 -14.02
CA VAL A 38 -2.56 -3.36 -15.03
C VAL A 38 -3.40 -4.46 -14.39
N ARG A 39 -2.90 -5.08 -13.31
CA ARG A 39 -3.64 -6.16 -12.61
C ARG A 39 -4.91 -5.66 -11.95
N SER A 40 -4.87 -4.48 -11.33
CA SER A 40 -6.05 -3.85 -10.72
C SER A 40 -7.12 -3.56 -11.77
N CYS A 41 -6.73 -3.06 -12.95
CA CYS A 41 -7.67 -2.76 -14.04
C CYS A 41 -8.27 -4.00 -14.70
N ILE A 42 -7.51 -5.09 -14.84
CA ILE A 42 -7.99 -6.30 -15.52
C ILE A 42 -8.84 -7.16 -14.58
N TYR A 43 -8.36 -7.41 -13.37
CA TYR A 43 -8.92 -8.44 -12.50
C TYR A 43 -9.79 -7.89 -11.36
N ASN A 44 -9.82 -6.58 -11.15
CA ASN A 44 -10.45 -5.92 -9.98
C ASN A 44 -10.01 -6.51 -8.61
N LYS A 45 -8.99 -7.36 -8.61
CA LYS A 45 -8.40 -8.04 -7.45
C LYS A 45 -6.91 -8.19 -7.72
N VAL A 46 -6.10 -7.92 -6.71
CA VAL A 46 -4.66 -8.17 -6.76
C VAL A 46 -4.36 -9.36 -5.86
N CYS A 47 -3.85 -10.43 -6.45
CA CYS A 47 -3.31 -11.56 -5.68
C CYS A 47 -1.85 -11.26 -5.35
N VAL A 48 -1.54 -11.21 -4.06
CA VAL A 48 -0.18 -10.98 -3.58
C VAL A 48 0.50 -12.33 -3.36
N VAL A 49 1.68 -12.49 -3.93
CA VAL A 49 2.55 -13.65 -3.67
C VAL A 49 3.51 -13.21 -2.58
N GLY A 50 3.43 -13.85 -1.41
CA GLY A 50 4.25 -13.50 -0.25
C GLY A 50 5.74 -13.72 -0.53
N LYS A 51 6.44 -12.65 -0.89
CA LYS A 51 7.91 -12.60 -0.90
C LYS A 51 8.38 -12.12 0.46
N LYS A 52 9.40 -12.79 1.00
CA LYS A 52 9.97 -12.48 2.32
C LYS A 52 10.42 -11.02 2.40
N GLU A 53 10.99 -10.50 1.32
CA GLU A 53 11.47 -9.12 1.20
C GLU A 53 10.33 -8.10 1.33
N VAL A 54 9.17 -8.38 0.72
CA VAL A 54 7.98 -7.51 0.78
C VAL A 54 7.43 -7.48 2.21
N ILE A 55 7.38 -8.63 2.87
CA ILE A 55 6.93 -8.70 4.27
C ILE A 55 7.88 -7.93 5.19
N TYR A 56 9.20 -8.05 5.01
CA TYR A 56 10.15 -7.28 5.82
C TYR A 56 10.01 -5.78 5.62
N GLN A 57 9.85 -5.32 4.38
CA GLN A 57 9.60 -3.90 4.11
C GLN A 57 8.32 -3.40 4.79
N LEU A 58 7.27 -4.22 4.83
CA LEU A 58 6.03 -3.85 5.54
C LEU A 58 6.20 -3.79 7.05
N VAL A 59 6.98 -4.71 7.63
CA VAL A 59 7.30 -4.69 9.06
C VAL A 59 8.13 -3.46 9.42
N GLU A 60 9.15 -3.13 8.63
CA GLU A 60 9.95 -1.92 8.82
C GLU A 60 9.09 -0.65 8.77
N GLU A 61 8.15 -0.59 7.82
CA GLU A 61 7.22 0.54 7.71
C GLU A 61 6.31 0.67 8.94
N LEU A 62 5.76 -0.44 9.42
CA LEU A 62 4.93 -0.44 10.64
C LEU A 62 5.75 -0.02 11.87
N GLN A 63 7.01 -0.44 11.96
CA GLN A 63 7.90 -0.02 13.05
C GLN A 63 8.19 1.48 12.97
N LEU A 64 8.43 2.02 11.78
CA LEU A 64 8.62 3.46 11.58
C LEU A 64 7.37 4.25 11.99
N MET A 65 6.18 3.77 11.59
CA MET A 65 4.92 4.39 11.98
C MET A 65 4.73 4.37 13.50
N GLN A 66 5.02 3.23 14.15
CA GLN A 66 4.94 3.11 15.61
C GLN A 66 5.90 4.08 16.30
N TYR A 67 7.13 4.19 15.80
CA TYR A 67 8.13 5.14 16.30
C TYR A 67 7.64 6.58 16.18
N ASN A 68 7.14 6.99 15.01
CA ASN A 68 6.63 8.35 14.78
C ASN A 68 5.47 8.70 15.73
N ILE A 69 4.55 7.76 15.96
CA ILE A 69 3.45 7.94 16.91
C ILE A 69 3.98 8.10 18.34
N ALA A 70 4.96 7.28 18.74
CA ALA A 70 5.54 7.36 20.08
C ALA A 70 6.28 8.69 20.32
N GLU A 71 7.05 9.17 19.34
CA GLU A 71 7.73 10.46 19.42
C GLU A 71 6.74 11.62 19.57
N ILE A 72 5.62 11.58 18.86
CA ILE A 72 4.57 12.59 18.98
C ILE A 72 3.90 12.55 20.35
N LEU A 73 3.59 11.36 20.86
CA LEU A 73 3.03 11.21 22.21
C LEU A 73 3.98 11.83 23.25
N LYS A 74 5.29 11.61 23.11
CA LYS A 74 6.30 12.23 23.97
C LYS A 74 6.30 13.76 23.88
N GLN A 75 6.21 14.33 22.67
CA GLN A 75 6.09 15.78 22.48
C GLN A 75 4.83 16.36 23.13
N PHE A 76 3.71 15.63 23.10
CA PHE A 76 2.49 16.03 23.79
C PHE A 76 2.66 16.00 25.32
N GLU A 77 3.34 15.00 25.87
CA GLU A 77 3.62 14.90 27.31
C GLU A 77 4.56 16.03 27.78
N GLU A 78 5.56 16.37 26.97
CA GLU A 78 6.54 17.42 27.25
C GLU A 78 6.01 18.84 26.94
N GLN A 79 4.80 18.95 26.35
CA GLN A 79 4.19 20.20 25.86
C GLN A 79 5.04 20.97 24.83
N GLU A 80 5.99 20.29 24.18
CA GLU A 80 6.85 20.81 23.11
C GLU A 80 6.38 20.30 21.74
N ILE A 81 5.14 20.64 21.38
CA ILE A 81 4.55 20.21 20.11
C ILE A 81 5.24 20.94 18.94
N LEU A 82 5.98 20.20 18.13
CA LEU A 82 6.67 20.73 16.94
C LEU A 82 5.82 20.63 15.65
N LEU A 83 4.81 19.76 15.65
CA LEU A 83 3.96 19.50 14.49
C LEU A 83 2.76 20.45 14.41
N SER A 84 2.43 20.90 13.21
CA SER A 84 1.18 21.61 12.93
C SER A 84 -0.02 20.66 12.94
N ASP A 85 -1.22 21.20 13.11
CA ASP A 85 -2.47 20.44 13.01
C ASP A 85 -2.59 19.70 11.65
N GLU A 86 -2.16 20.36 10.57
CA GLU A 86 -2.12 19.75 9.23
C GLU A 86 -1.12 18.58 9.16
N GLY A 87 0.04 18.71 9.80
CA GLY A 87 1.04 17.64 9.85
C GLY A 87 0.56 16.43 10.66
N LEU A 88 -0.16 16.68 11.76
CA LEU A 88 -0.76 15.63 12.57
C LEU A 88 -1.86 14.89 11.80
N GLU A 89 -2.71 15.63 11.10
CA GLU A 89 -3.77 15.05 10.27
C GLU A 89 -3.18 14.23 9.10
N GLN A 90 -2.13 14.71 8.45
CA GLN A 90 -1.43 13.96 7.40
C GLN A 90 -0.85 12.66 7.95
N MET A 91 -0.13 12.70 9.08
CA MET A 91 0.43 11.49 9.67
C MET A 91 -0.65 10.48 10.04
N LYS A 92 -1.77 10.93 10.61
CA LYS A 92 -2.93 10.08 10.88
C LYS A 92 -3.42 9.39 9.60
N ASN A 93 -3.54 10.14 8.50
CA ASN A 93 -4.03 9.64 7.23
C ASN A 93 -3.06 8.65 6.57
N ASP A 94 -1.75 8.90 6.64
CA ASP A 94 -0.71 8.00 6.14
C ASP A 94 -0.75 6.67 6.92
N CYS A 95 -0.90 6.74 8.24
CA CYS A 95 -1.01 5.56 9.09
C CYS A 95 -2.25 4.73 8.75
N LEU A 96 -3.40 5.39 8.60
CA LEU A 96 -4.66 4.74 8.26
C LEU A 96 -4.60 4.06 6.90
N ASP A 97 -3.95 4.66 5.90
CA ASP A 97 -3.83 4.05 4.57
C ASP A 97 -2.94 2.84 4.57
N MET A 98 -1.80 2.91 5.25
CA MET A 98 -0.91 1.76 5.35
C MET A 98 -1.62 0.57 6.02
N LEU A 99 -2.33 0.82 7.13
CA LEU A 99 -3.09 -0.21 7.82
C LEU A 99 -4.21 -0.79 6.94
N LYS A 100 -4.97 0.06 6.24
CA LYS A 100 -5.99 -0.38 5.27
C LYS A 100 -5.37 -1.21 4.14
N ALA A 101 -4.22 -0.79 3.61
CA ALA A 101 -3.50 -1.47 2.55
C ALA A 101 -2.99 -2.84 2.99
N ILE A 102 -2.48 -2.96 4.22
CA ILE A 102 -2.03 -4.23 4.80
C ILE A 102 -3.22 -5.17 5.00
N ILE A 103 -4.34 -4.69 5.57
CA ILE A 103 -5.56 -5.49 5.73
C ILE A 103 -6.06 -5.99 4.36
N TRP A 104 -6.11 -5.10 3.36
CA TRP A 104 -6.47 -5.45 1.99
C TRP A 104 -5.54 -6.51 1.39
N MET A 105 -4.23 -6.39 1.62
CA MET A 105 -3.25 -7.38 1.14
C MET A 105 -3.46 -8.73 1.81
N LEU A 106 -3.66 -8.76 3.14
CA LEU A 106 -3.91 -9.98 3.90
C LEU A 106 -5.20 -10.66 3.45
N ASP A 107 -6.26 -9.90 3.18
CA ASP A 107 -7.49 -10.45 2.62
C ASP A 107 -7.27 -11.04 1.21
N GLY A 108 -6.46 -10.36 0.38
CA GLY A 108 -6.02 -10.88 -0.91
C GLY A 108 -5.18 -12.17 -0.82
N ALA A 109 -4.47 -12.38 0.28
CA ALA A 109 -3.61 -13.55 0.55
C ALA A 109 -4.32 -14.68 1.31
N LYS A 110 -5.58 -14.48 1.72
CA LYS A 110 -6.36 -15.39 2.57
C LYS A 110 -6.46 -16.83 2.05
N TYR A 111 -6.40 -17.01 0.74
CA TYR A 111 -6.38 -18.33 0.08
C TYR A 111 -5.20 -19.20 0.50
N LEU A 112 -4.10 -18.62 0.99
CA LEU A 112 -2.92 -19.36 1.45
C LEU A 112 -3.16 -20.14 2.74
N TRP A 113 -4.10 -19.71 3.60
CA TRP A 113 -4.33 -20.33 4.91
C TRP A 113 -5.78 -20.75 5.17
N GLN A 114 -6.76 -20.29 4.40
CA GLN A 114 -8.17 -20.62 4.66
C GLN A 114 -8.69 -21.91 4.03
N GLY A 115 -7.90 -22.66 3.28
CA GLY A 115 -8.24 -24.05 2.89
C GLY A 115 -9.49 -24.26 2.02
N THR A 116 -10.28 -23.22 1.71
CA THR A 116 -11.59 -23.34 1.04
C THR A 116 -11.70 -22.66 -0.33
N GLU A 117 -10.69 -21.91 -0.79
CA GLU A 117 -10.70 -21.33 -2.14
C GLU A 117 -9.52 -21.85 -2.96
N LYS A 118 -9.83 -22.60 -4.02
CA LYS A 118 -8.86 -22.86 -5.10
C LYS A 118 -8.35 -21.50 -5.59
N SER A 119 -7.04 -21.40 -5.77
CA SER A 119 -6.38 -20.25 -6.38
C SER A 119 -7.21 -19.73 -7.57
N PRO A 120 -7.50 -18.43 -7.66
CA PRO A 120 -8.16 -17.89 -8.85
C PRO A 120 -7.20 -18.09 -10.02
N ASP A 121 -7.49 -19.10 -10.83
CA ASP A 121 -6.77 -19.58 -12.01
C ASP A 121 -5.24 -19.34 -11.98
N SER A 122 -4.51 -20.40 -11.66
CA SER A 122 -3.08 -20.55 -11.95
C SER A 122 -2.75 -20.60 -13.46
N GLY A 123 -3.58 -19.99 -14.31
CA GLY A 123 -3.34 -19.79 -15.74
C GLY A 123 -2.75 -18.40 -15.96
N ASN A 124 -1.44 -18.35 -16.18
CA ASN A 124 -0.59 -17.17 -16.41
C ASN A 124 -0.14 -16.40 -15.15
N CYS A 125 0.79 -17.02 -14.42
CA CYS A 125 1.90 -16.25 -13.84
C CYS A 125 3.10 -16.31 -14.78
#